data_AF-A0A6J3DZC3-F1
#
_entry.id   AF-A0A6J3DZC3-F1
#
_cell.length_a   1.000
_cell.length_b   1.000
_cell.length_c   1.000
_cell.angle_alpha   90.00
_cell.angle_beta   90.00
_cell.angle_gamma   90.00
#
_symmetry.space_group_name_H-M   'P 1'
#
loop_
_entity.id
_entity.type
_entity.pdbx_description
1 polymer ?
#
loop_
_entity_poly.entity_id
_entity_poly.type
_entity_poly.pdbx_seq_one_letter_code
_entity_poly.pdbx_strand_id
1 'polypeptide(L)'
;MAGGGSWRPPRSCEDYWWEWRHCRGLRHAFHHYYAHGQLPACARWRDDYTACRAWESARAAAAQEALCKSERARVEEKQKYAPVWTFRKSPPPDWYLPLDQDSPK
;
A
#
# COMPACT_ATOMS: atom_id res chain seq x y z
N MET A 1 26.11 -8.23 -2.87
CA MET A 1 26.94 -7.39 -1.99
C MET A 1 26.50 -5.94 -2.15
N ALA A 2 25.58 -5.46 -1.31
CA ALA A 2 25.20 -4.06 -1.29
C ALA A 2 26.01 -3.38 -0.18
N GLY A 3 26.79 -2.36 -0.56
CA GLY A 3 27.75 -1.67 0.30
C GLY A 3 27.12 -1.02 1.53
N GLY A 4 27.97 -0.69 2.50
CA GLY A 4 27.64 -0.11 3.81
C GLY A 4 27.02 1.29 3.73
N GLY A 5 25.84 1.40 3.13
CA GLY A 5 24.92 2.50 3.33
C GLY A 5 24.06 2.21 4.54
N SER A 6 24.00 3.13 5.50
CA SER A 6 23.08 3.03 6.64
C SER A 6 21.68 2.71 6.13
N TRP A 7 21.05 1.64 6.63
CA TRP A 7 19.69 1.28 6.21
C TRP A 7 18.76 2.49 6.36
N ARG A 8 17.89 2.67 5.35
CA ARG A 8 16.86 3.70 5.33
C ARG A 8 15.49 3.02 5.30
N PRO A 9 14.52 3.53 6.07
CA PRO A 9 13.17 3.00 6.03
C PRO A 9 12.58 3.16 4.60
N PRO A 10 11.71 2.25 4.15
CA PRO A 10 11.13 2.28 2.80
C PRO A 10 10.30 3.54 2.50
N ARG A 11 9.77 4.17 3.54
CA ARG A 11 9.00 5.41 3.52
C ARG A 11 9.53 6.34 4.62
N SER A 12 9.26 7.64 4.52
CA SER A 12 9.60 8.56 5.60
C SER A 12 8.69 8.32 6.82
N CYS A 13 9.15 8.68 8.02
CA CYS A 13 8.31 8.55 9.20
C CYS A 13 7.07 9.45 9.13
N GLU A 14 7.14 10.59 8.45
CA GLU A 14 5.99 11.45 8.19
C GLU A 14 4.92 10.76 7.34
N ASP A 15 5.31 9.98 6.34
CA ASP A 15 4.35 9.22 5.53
C ASP A 15 3.56 8.23 6.39
N TYR A 16 4.24 7.49 7.28
CA TYR A 16 3.56 6.58 8.21
C TYR A 16 2.58 7.31 9.13
N TRP A 17 2.93 8.51 9.59
CA TRP A 17 2.05 9.33 10.42
C TRP A 17 0.81 9.80 9.66
N TRP A 18 0.98 10.27 8.42
CA TRP A 18 -0.14 10.67 7.56
C TRP A 18 -1.08 9.52 7.24
N GLU A 19 -0.54 8.33 6.94
CA GLU A 19 -1.32 7.12 6.69
C GLU A 19 -2.13 6.69 7.93
N TRP A 20 -1.51 6.74 9.12
CA TRP A 20 -2.22 6.48 10.36
C TRP A 20 -3.37 7.48 10.59
N ARG A 21 -3.11 8.78 10.38
CA ARG A 21 -4.12 9.84 10.52
C ARG A 21 -5.25 9.66 9.51
N HIS A 22 -4.92 9.27 8.27
CA HIS A 22 -5.90 8.97 7.23
C HIS A 22 -6.76 7.76 7.60
N CYS A 23 -6.13 6.67 8.05
CA CYS A 23 -6.82 5.45 8.47
C CYS A 23 -7.84 5.74 9.59
N ARG A 24 -7.48 6.59 10.56
CA ARG A 24 -8.37 6.98 11.66
C ARG A 24 -9.47 7.97 11.24
N GLY A 25 -9.43 8.47 10.01
CA GLY A 25 -10.41 9.44 9.51
C GLY A 25 -11.79 8.84 9.37
N LEU A 26 -12.82 9.58 9.79
CA LEU A 26 -14.23 9.17 9.71
C LEU A 26 -14.64 8.74 8.30
N ARG A 27 -14.18 9.48 7.28
CA ARG A 27 -14.44 9.15 5.87
C ARG A 27 -13.88 7.78 5.50
N HIS A 28 -12.64 7.49 5.90
CA HIS A 28 -12.02 6.19 5.62
C HIS A 28 -12.75 5.06 6.34
N ALA A 29 -13.08 5.25 7.61
CA ALA A 29 -13.85 4.30 8.40
C ALA A 29 -15.22 4.00 7.76
N PHE A 30 -15.94 5.03 7.31
CA PHE A 30 -17.24 4.86 6.64
C PHE A 30 -17.12 4.08 5.33
N HIS A 31 -16.16 4.44 4.47
CA HIS A 31 -15.93 3.71 3.21
C HIS A 31 -15.54 2.25 3.44
N HIS A 32 -14.64 1.99 4.40
CA HIS A 32 -14.19 0.64 4.72
C HIS A 32 -15.31 -0.21 5.31
N TYR A 33 -16.14 0.37 6.18
CA TYR A 33 -17.32 -0.30 6.72
C TYR A 33 -18.33 -0.63 5.62
N TYR A 34 -18.59 0.29 4.69
CA TYR A 34 -19.50 0.03 3.58
C TYR A 34 -18.98 -1.06 2.62
N ALA A 35 -17.68 -1.06 2.32
CA ALA A 35 -17.09 -2.01 1.38
C ALA A 35 -16.85 -3.41 1.98
N HIS A 36 -16.49 -3.49 3.26
CA HIS A 36 -16.01 -4.73 3.90
C HIS A 36 -16.80 -5.14 5.15
N GLY A 37 -17.76 -4.33 5.61
CA GLY A 37 -18.56 -4.60 6.81
C GLY A 37 -17.80 -4.51 8.14
N GLN A 38 -16.55 -4.03 8.10
CA GLN A 38 -15.66 -3.99 9.27
C GLN A 38 -15.01 -2.62 9.39
N LEU A 39 -14.62 -2.24 10.60
CA LEU A 39 -13.80 -1.05 10.81
C LEU A 39 -12.33 -1.34 10.46
N PRO A 40 -11.60 -0.38 9.87
CA PRO A 40 -10.21 -0.58 9.47
C PRO A 40 -9.30 -0.74 10.69
N ALA A 41 -8.37 -1.70 10.64
CA ALA A 41 -7.39 -1.93 11.70
C ALA A 41 -6.20 -0.96 11.57
N CYS A 42 -6.30 0.22 12.18
CA CYS A 42 -5.28 1.27 12.06
C CYS A 42 -4.05 1.09 12.99
N ALA A 43 -4.05 0.08 13.86
CA ALA A 43 -2.94 -0.16 14.79
C ALA A 43 -1.62 -0.41 14.05
N ARG A 44 -1.65 -1.13 12.92
CA ARG A 44 -0.46 -1.42 12.10
C ARG A 44 0.32 -0.15 11.74
N TRP A 45 -0.38 0.88 11.24
CA TRP A 45 0.25 2.15 10.87
C TRP A 45 0.86 2.91 12.05
N ARG A 46 0.23 2.84 13.22
CA ARG A 46 0.76 3.44 14.44
C ARG A 46 2.06 2.74 14.84
N ASP A 47 2.04 1.41 14.87
CA ASP A 47 3.17 0.61 15.30
C ASP A 47 4.36 0.80 14.33
N ASP A 48 4.09 0.86 13.02
CA ASP A 48 5.08 1.20 12.00
C ASP A 48 5.68 2.59 12.19
N TYR A 49 4.85 3.60 12.48
CA TYR A 49 5.34 4.95 12.81
C TYR A 49 6.27 4.93 14.04
N THR A 50 5.89 4.22 15.11
CA THR A 50 6.72 4.12 16.32
C THR A 50 8.05 3.42 16.06
N ALA A 51 8.05 2.35 15.25
CA ALA A 51 9.26 1.67 14.83
C ALA A 51 10.15 2.57 13.96
N CYS A 52 9.56 3.34 13.05
CA CYS A 52 10.29 4.32 12.24
C CYS A 52 10.99 5.38 13.09
N ARG A 53 10.29 5.95 14.08
CA ARG A 53 10.86 6.92 15.02
C ARG A 53 11.94 6.32 15.92
N ALA A 54 11.77 5.07 16.34
CA ALA A 54 12.79 4.34 17.11
C ALA A 54 14.07 4.10 16.28
N TRP A 55 13.92 3.86 14.98
CA TRP A 55 15.08 3.76 14.08
C TRP A 55 15.78 5.11 13.88
N GLU A 56 15.04 6.20 13.66
CA GLU A 56 15.65 7.52 13.47
C GLU A 56 16.42 8.00 14.70
N SER A 57 15.91 7.71 15.90
CA SER A 57 16.51 8.13 17.17
C SER A 57 17.66 7.24 17.63
N ALA A 58 17.46 5.92 17.63
CA ALA A 58 18.37 4.97 18.27
C ALA A 58 19.01 3.96 17.30
N ARG A 59 18.67 4.00 16.00
CA ARG A 59 19.11 3.03 14.99
C ARG A 59 18.93 1.57 15.44
N ALA A 60 17.83 1.30 16.15
CA ALA A 60 17.55 0.00 16.75
C ALA A 60 17.25 -1.06 15.67
N ALA A 61 18.05 -2.13 15.64
CA ALA A 61 17.88 -3.23 14.68
C ALA A 61 16.50 -3.90 14.76
N ALA A 62 15.94 -4.03 15.97
CA ALA A 62 14.59 -4.58 16.15
C ALA A 62 13.50 -3.72 15.45
N ALA A 63 13.67 -2.39 15.45
CA ALA A 63 12.74 -1.48 14.79
C ALA A 63 12.83 -1.58 13.26
N GLN A 64 14.05 -1.80 12.75
CA GLN A 64 14.30 -2.08 11.35
C GLN A 64 13.59 -3.37 10.91
N GLU A 65 13.76 -4.46 11.65
CA GLU A 65 13.16 -5.75 11.34
C GLU A 65 11.63 -5.70 11.38
N ALA A 66 11.06 -5.03 12.38
CA ALA A 66 9.62 -4.83 12.51
C ALA A 66 9.03 -4.10 11.28
N LEU A 67 9.66 -3.00 10.86
CA LEU A 67 9.25 -2.25 9.67
C LEU A 67 9.35 -3.08 8.39
N CYS A 68 10.49 -3.75 8.18
CA CYS A 68 10.68 -4.62 7.03
C CYS A 68 9.61 -5.72 6.95
N LYS A 69 9.25 -6.30 8.11
CA LYS A 69 8.22 -7.34 8.20
C LYS A 69 6.83 -6.80 7.88
N SER A 70 6.46 -5.65 8.45
CA SER A 70 5.16 -5.01 8.18
C SER A 70 5.00 -4.64 6.71
N GLU A 71 6.05 -4.04 6.12
CA GLU A 71 6.03 -3.65 4.71
C GLU A 71 5.93 -4.84 3.77
N ARG A 72 6.64 -5.94 4.07
CA ARG A 72 6.52 -7.18 3.30
C ARG A 72 5.10 -7.74 3.37
N ALA A 73 4.53 -7.83 4.57
CA ALA A 73 3.16 -8.30 4.75
C ALA A 73 2.15 -7.46 3.97
N ARG A 74 2.36 -6.14 3.90
CA ARG A 74 1.51 -5.21 3.14
C ARG A 74 1.62 -5.42 1.62
N VAL A 75 2.82 -5.73 1.10
CA VAL A 75 3.02 -6.07 -0.31
C VAL A 75 2.34 -7.39 -0.65
N GLU A 76 2.50 -8.41 0.20
CA GLU A 76 1.87 -9.73 0.05
C GLU A 76 0.33 -9.62 0.06
N GLU A 77 -0.23 -8.81 0.97
CA GLU A 77 -1.67 -8.54 1.05
C GLU A 77 -2.22 -7.92 -0.25
N LYS A 78 -1.48 -7.00 -0.87
CA LYS A 78 -1.84 -6.43 -2.19
C LYS A 78 -1.75 -7.44 -3.31
N GLN A 79 -0.80 -8.36 -3.25
CA GLN A 79 -0.60 -9.40 -4.27
C GLN A 79 -1.57 -10.58 -4.14
N LYS A 80 -2.31 -10.68 -3.03
CA LYS A 80 -3.28 -11.76 -2.78
C LYS A 80 -4.35 -11.87 -3.87
N TYR A 81 -4.72 -10.76 -4.49
CA TYR A 81 -5.72 -10.74 -5.54
C TYR A 81 -5.04 -10.87 -6.91
N ALA A 82 -5.24 -12.02 -7.56
CA ALA A 82 -4.79 -12.20 -8.94
C ALA A 82 -5.45 -11.15 -9.83
N PRO A 83 -4.69 -10.49 -10.72
CA PRO A 83 -5.27 -9.51 -11.62
C PRO A 83 -6.29 -10.21 -12.52
N VAL A 84 -7.54 -9.72 -12.49
CA VAL A 84 -8.62 -10.22 -13.37
C VAL A 84 -8.25 -10.01 -14.85
N TRP A 85 -7.48 -8.96 -15.13
CA TRP A 85 -7.03 -8.59 -16.47
C TRP A 85 -5.55 -8.86 -16.64
N THR A 86 -5.18 -9.52 -17.74
CA THR A 86 -3.78 -9.69 -18.13
C THR A 86 -3.21 -8.38 -18.65
N PHE A 87 -1.95 -8.08 -18.33
CA PHE A 87 -1.27 -6.91 -18.88
C PHE A 87 -1.14 -7.05 -20.41
N ARG A 88 -1.75 -6.12 -21.15
CA ARG A 88 -1.64 -6.06 -22.61
C ARG A 88 -0.24 -5.58 -23.00
N LYS A 89 0.37 -6.23 -24.00
CA LYS A 89 1.69 -5.84 -24.53
C LYS A 89 1.60 -4.73 -25.59
N SER A 90 0.50 -4.67 -26.30
CA SER A 90 0.21 -3.68 -27.34
C SER A 90 -1.27 -3.34 -27.32
N PRO A 91 -1.68 -2.15 -27.79
CA PRO A 91 -3.08 -1.86 -28.01
C PRO A 91 -3.68 -2.85 -29.02
N PRO A 92 -5.00 -3.12 -28.95
CA PRO A 92 -5.72 -3.81 -30.01
C PRO A 92 -5.50 -3.09 -31.36
N PRO A 93 -5.35 -3.81 -32.48
CA PRO A 93 -5.10 -3.19 -33.79
C PRO A 93 -6.18 -2.18 -34.20
N ASP A 94 -7.42 -2.42 -33.76
CA ASP A 94 -8.65 -1.73 -34.08
C ASP A 94 -9.05 -0.66 -33.04
N TRP A 95 -8.17 -0.34 -32.08
CA TRP A 95 -8.46 0.61 -30.99
C TRP A 95 -8.86 2.02 -31.48
N TYR A 96 -8.47 2.39 -32.70
CA TYR A 96 -8.71 3.69 -33.32
C TYR A 96 -10.05 3.77 -34.07
N LEU A 97 -10.75 2.65 -34.24
CA LEU A 97 -12.04 2.64 -34.92
C LEU A 97 -13.10 3.31 -34.03
N PRO A 98 -14.07 4.03 -34.63
CA PRO A 98 -15.24 4.50 -33.92
C PRO A 98 -15.94 3.31 -33.23
N LEU A 99 -16.41 3.51 -32.00
CA LEU A 99 -17.22 2.48 -31.34
C LEU A 99 -18.51 2.29 -32.15
N ASP A 100 -18.84 1.05 -32.49
CA ASP A 100 -20.10 0.68 -33.16
C ASP A 100 -21.27 0.92 -32.18
N GLN A 101 -21.72 2.17 -32.07
CA GLN A 101 -22.81 2.54 -31.17
C GLN A 101 -24.20 2.13 -31.71
N ASP A 102 -24.30 1.71 -32.98
CA ASP A 102 -25.57 1.54 -33.69
C ASP A 102 -25.77 0.18 -34.39
N SER A 103 -24.94 -0.84 -34.13
CA SER A 103 -25.15 -2.18 -34.71
C SER A 103 -26.36 -2.87 -34.07
N PRO A 104 -27.48 -3.12 -34.80
CA PRO A 104 -28.57 -3.92 -34.28
C PRO A 104 -28.10 -5.38 -34.13
N LYS A 105 -28.49 -6.01 -33.02
CA LYS A 105 -28.28 -7.44 -32.76
C LYS A 105 -29.01 -8.34 -33.76
#